data_AF-A0A4Y2D5Z1-F1
#
_entry.id   AF-A0A4Y2D5Z1-F1
#
_cell.length_a   1.000
_cell.length_b   1.000
_cell.length_c   1.000
_cell.angle_alpha   90.00
_cell.angle_beta   90.00
_cell.angle_gamma   90.00
#
_symmetry.space_group_name_H-M   'P 1'
#
loop_
_entity.id
_entity.type
_entity.pdbx_description
1 polymer ?
#
loop_
_entity_poly.entity_id
_entity_poly.type
_entity_poly.pdbx_seq_one_letter_code
_entity_poly.pdbx_strand_id
1 'polypeptide(L)'
;MTHLIAVIGRQLRLFLRAMTSSSQLTSIKFINMRSYFRRLDDIDRDDLFIKIASFVNSQGNLKTVVLQESHFSQEEGMELLKAIFHSDSNEIRKPHTSRICK
;
A
#
# COMPACT_ATOMS: atom_id res chain seq x y z
N MET A 1 -15.28 16.16 0.40
CA MET A 1 -14.76 15.06 1.25
C MET A 1 -15.43 15.12 2.61
N THR A 2 -15.97 14.02 3.17
CA THR A 2 -16.59 14.06 4.51
C THR A 2 -15.51 14.21 5.59
N HIS A 3 -15.81 14.97 6.67
CA HIS A 3 -14.87 15.27 7.76
C HIS A 3 -14.18 14.01 8.32
N LEU A 4 -14.90 12.88 8.39
CA LEU A 4 -14.37 11.59 8.84
C LEU A 4 -13.24 11.06 7.95
N ILE A 5 -13.35 11.17 6.62
CA ILE A 5 -12.31 10.70 5.69
C ILE A 5 -11.04 11.51 5.89
N ALA A 6 -11.17 12.84 5.97
CA ALA A 6 -10.03 13.73 6.19
C ALA A 6 -9.32 13.42 7.53
N VAL A 7 -10.07 13.16 8.59
CA VAL A 7 -9.52 12.76 9.88
C VAL A 7 -8.79 11.42 9.78
N ILE A 8 -9.39 10.40 9.17
CA ILE A 8 -8.75 9.08 8.99
C ILE A 8 -7.46 9.23 8.19
N GLY A 9 -7.48 9.99 7.09
CA GLY A 9 -6.30 10.24 6.27
C GLY A 9 -5.17 10.92 7.02
N ARG A 10 -5.50 11.94 7.82
CA ARG A 10 -4.51 12.61 8.67
C ARG A 10 -3.90 11.63 9.68
N GLN A 11 -4.72 10.82 10.36
CA GLN A 11 -4.21 9.85 11.34
C GLN A 11 -3.34 8.78 10.69
N LEU A 12 -3.72 8.27 9.53
CA LEU A 12 -2.91 7.31 8.79
C LEU A 12 -1.56 7.92 8.37
N ARG A 13 -1.54 9.15 7.84
CA ARG A 13 -0.29 9.84 7.49
C ARG A 13 0.62 10.03 8.71
N LEU A 14 0.06 10.39 9.87
CA LEU A 14 0.80 10.51 11.12
C LEU A 14 1.36 9.17 11.59
N PHE A 15 0.54 8.12 11.53
CA PHE A 15 0.97 6.76 11.87
C PHE A 15 2.13 6.30 10.99
N LEU A 16 2.00 6.40 9.66
CA LEU A 16 3.05 6.02 8.72
C LEU A 16 4.35 6.77 9.03
N ARG A 17 4.27 8.09 9.26
CA ARG A 17 5.44 8.91 9.59
C ARG A 17 6.11 8.48 10.90
N ALA A 18 5.33 8.24 11.95
CA ALA A 18 5.86 7.80 13.25
C ALA A 18 6.53 6.41 13.14
N MET A 19 5.94 5.53 12.33
CA MET A 19 6.49 4.19 12.10
C MET A 19 7.69 4.20 11.17
N THR A 20 7.81 5.13 10.22
CA THR A 20 9.01 5.31 9.40
C THR A 20 10.26 5.53 10.27
N SER A 21 10.15 6.28 11.37
CA SER A 21 11.25 6.48 12.32
C SER A 21 11.54 5.28 13.22
N SER A 22 10.68 4.26 13.24
CA SER A 22 10.82 3.07 14.07
C SER A 22 11.20 1.87 13.22
N SER A 23 12.46 1.45 13.26
CA SER A 23 12.96 0.30 12.49
C SER A 23 12.59 -1.06 13.08
N GLN A 24 11.70 -1.11 14.08
CA GLN A 24 11.34 -2.34 14.79
C GLN A 24 10.17 -3.10 14.17
N LEU A 25 9.49 -2.54 13.16
CA LEU A 25 8.30 -3.15 12.60
C LEU A 25 8.66 -4.36 11.73
N THR A 26 8.23 -5.55 12.15
CA THR A 26 8.45 -6.80 11.41
C THR A 26 7.23 -7.25 10.61
N SER A 27 6.04 -6.75 10.96
CA SER A 27 4.80 -7.07 10.26
C SER A 27 3.82 -5.88 10.28
N ILE A 28 3.10 -5.70 9.18
CA ILE A 28 1.97 -4.77 9.08
C ILE A 28 0.80 -5.41 8.33
N LYS A 29 -0.41 -5.01 8.71
CA LYS A 29 -1.64 -5.39 8.01
C LYS A 29 -2.44 -4.16 7.64
N PHE A 30 -2.73 -4.00 6.35
CA PHE A 30 -3.70 -3.04 5.83
C PHE A 30 -5.00 -3.81 5.55
N ILE A 31 -6.06 -3.47 6.29
CA ILE A 31 -7.35 -4.18 6.26
C ILE A 31 -8.44 -3.21 5.83
N ASN A 32 -9.27 -3.61 4.88
CA ASN A 32 -10.47 -2.88 4.43
C ASN A 32 -10.16 -1.45 3.93
N MET A 33 -9.00 -1.25 3.32
CA MET A 33 -8.61 0.06 2.77
C MET A 33 -9.42 0.46 1.53
N ARG A 34 -10.07 -0.49 0.85
CA ARG A 34 -10.89 -0.23 -0.35
C ARG A 34 -11.94 0.85 -0.12
N SER A 35 -12.70 0.74 0.97
CA SER A 35 -13.79 1.66 1.28
C SER A 35 -13.27 3.09 1.49
N TYR A 36 -12.08 3.20 2.08
CA TYR A 36 -11.43 4.47 2.31
C TYR A 36 -10.88 5.06 1.00
N PHE A 37 -10.10 4.30 0.22
CA PHE A 37 -9.55 4.76 -1.06
C PHE A 37 -10.63 5.19 -2.06
N ARG A 38 -11.76 4.49 -2.13
CA ARG A 38 -12.89 4.84 -3.02
C ARG A 38 -13.53 6.19 -2.72
N ARG A 39 -13.25 6.79 -1.55
CA ARG A 39 -13.83 8.06 -1.12
C ARG A 39 -12.83 9.22 -1.17
N LEU A 40 -11.57 8.95 -1.52
CA LEU A 40 -10.58 9.97 -1.82
C LEU A 40 -10.76 10.44 -3.26
N ASP A 41 -10.43 11.71 -3.51
CA ASP A 41 -10.14 12.13 -4.88
C ASP A 41 -8.79 11.55 -5.33
N ASP A 42 -8.52 11.62 -6.63
CA ASP A 42 -7.33 11.01 -7.22
C ASP A 42 -6.04 11.60 -6.63
N ILE A 43 -6.02 12.90 -6.33
CA ILE A 43 -4.84 13.58 -5.76
C ILE A 43 -4.53 13.06 -4.35
N ASP A 44 -5.53 12.99 -3.47
CA ASP A 44 -5.34 12.50 -2.11
C ASP A 44 -5.06 10.99 -2.06
N ARG A 45 -5.61 10.24 -3.01
CA ARG A 45 -5.31 8.81 -3.17
C ARG A 45 -3.86 8.60 -3.57
N ASP A 46 -3.38 9.31 -4.58
CA ASP A 46 -2.00 9.20 -5.07
C ASP A 46 -0.99 9.63 -4.00
N ASP A 47 -1.22 10.76 -3.31
CA ASP A 47 -0.36 11.23 -2.21
C ASP A 47 -0.28 10.19 -1.08
N LEU A 48 -1.42 9.60 -0.71
CA LEU A 48 -1.42 8.57 0.33
C LEU A 48 -0.74 7.29 -0.14
N PHE A 49 -0.96 6.86 -1.38
CA PHE A 49 -0.31 5.69 -1.95
C PHE A 49 1.21 5.85 -1.94
N ILE A 50 1.73 7.00 -2.38
CA ILE A 50 3.16 7.33 -2.33
C ILE A 50 3.70 7.23 -0.90
N LYS A 51 2.94 7.70 0.09
CA LYS A 51 3.34 7.61 1.51
C LYS A 51 3.37 6.18 2.01
N ILE A 52 2.41 5.34 1.62
CA ILE A 52 2.39 3.91 1.98
C ILE A 52 3.59 3.20 1.35
N ALA A 53 3.85 3.41 0.05
CA ALA A 53 4.97 2.80 -0.65
C ALA A 53 6.32 3.24 -0.05
N SER A 54 6.48 4.55 0.20
CA SER A 54 7.69 5.10 0.84
C SER A 54 7.89 4.55 2.25
N PHE A 55 6.80 4.43 3.03
CA PHE A 55 6.85 3.80 4.34
C PHE A 55 7.35 2.36 4.21
N VAL A 56 6.71 1.53 3.40
CA VAL A 56 7.10 0.12 3.24
C VAL A 56 8.57 -0.01 2.80
N ASN A 57 9.00 0.79 1.82
CA ASN A 57 10.38 0.77 1.33
C ASN A 57 11.40 1.24 2.38
N SER A 58 10.98 2.06 3.35
CA SER A 58 11.86 2.47 4.47
C SER A 58 12.05 1.38 5.52
N GLN A 59 11.18 0.35 5.55
CA GLN A 59 11.17 -0.65 6.61
C GLN A 59 12.00 -1.88 6.24
N GLY A 60 13.34 -1.78 6.35
CA GLY A 60 14.24 -2.90 6.01
C GLY A 60 14.07 -4.17 6.86
N ASN A 61 13.36 -4.10 7.99
CA ASN A 61 13.05 -5.25 8.85
C ASN A 61 11.65 -5.83 8.63
N LEU A 62 10.87 -5.27 7.70
CA LEU A 62 9.50 -5.69 7.43
C LEU A 62 9.49 -7.02 6.69
N LYS A 63 9.10 -8.09 7.39
CA LYS A 63 9.05 -9.45 6.82
C LYS A 63 7.69 -9.79 6.23
N THR A 64 6.65 -9.06 6.63
CA THR A 64 5.28 -9.41 6.27
C THR A 64 4.44 -8.15 6.07
N VAL A 65 3.88 -8.03 4.87
CA VAL A 65 2.86 -7.04 4.52
C VAL A 65 1.59 -7.78 4.12
N VAL A 66 0.53 -7.63 4.90
CA VAL A 66 -0.79 -8.18 4.55
C VAL A 66 -1.66 -7.09 3.97
N LEU A 67 -2.20 -7.35 2.78
CA LEU A 67 -3.14 -6.48 2.09
C LEU A 67 -4.47 -7.22 1.97
N GLN A 68 -5.42 -6.93 2.86
CA GLN A 68 -6.72 -7.61 2.90
C GLN A 68 -7.82 -6.61 2.59
N GLU A 69 -8.63 -6.87 1.55
CA GLU A 69 -9.70 -5.96 1.13
C GLU A 69 -9.21 -4.52 0.88
N SER A 70 -7.94 -4.36 0.48
CA SER A 70 -7.33 -3.04 0.27
C SER A 70 -7.56 -2.48 -1.12
N HIS A 71 -7.70 -3.34 -2.14
CA HIS A 71 -7.96 -3.00 -3.55
C HIS A 71 -7.11 -1.85 -4.10
N PHE A 72 -6.07 -2.22 -4.83
CA PHE A 72 -5.22 -1.30 -5.58
C PHE A 72 -5.50 -1.43 -7.08
N SER A 73 -5.21 -0.38 -7.86
CA SER A 73 -5.04 -0.52 -9.30
C SER A 73 -3.87 -1.46 -9.60
N GLN A 74 -3.74 -1.87 -10.86
CA GLN A 74 -2.62 -2.72 -11.26
C GLN A 74 -1.28 -1.99 -11.09
N GLU A 75 -1.24 -0.70 -11.41
CA GLU A 75 -0.07 0.16 -11.29
C GLU A 75 0.32 0.36 -9.82
N GLU A 76 -0.65 0.70 -8.97
CA GLU A 76 -0.45 0.83 -7.52
C GLU A 76 0.02 -0.49 -6.91
N GLY A 77 -0.58 -1.61 -7.29
CA GLY A 77 -0.17 -2.93 -6.81
C GLY A 77 1.27 -3.26 -7.20
N MET A 78 1.68 -2.93 -8.44
CA MET A 78 3.02 -3.16 -8.94
C MET A 78 4.07 -2.35 -8.17
N GLU A 79 3.83 -1.04 -7.99
CA GLU A 79 4.75 -0.16 -7.26
C GLU A 79 4.86 -0.54 -5.78
N LEU A 80 3.75 -0.95 -5.16
CA LEU A 80 3.77 -1.44 -3.79
C LEU A 80 4.57 -2.74 -3.65
N LEU A 81 4.43 -3.67 -4.60
CA LEU A 81 5.22 -4.90 -4.59
C LEU A 81 6.72 -4.63 -4.79
N LYS A 82 7.10 -3.69 -5.68
CA LYS A 82 8.50 -3.26 -5.82
C LYS A 82 9.05 -2.72 -4.50
N ALA A 83 8.27 -1.87 -3.81
CA ALA A 83 8.61 -1.33 -2.51
C ALA A 83 8.75 -2.43 -1.42
N ILE A 84 7.87 -3.43 -1.41
CA ILE A 84 7.92 -4.56 -0.46
C ILE A 84 9.16 -5.43 -0.67
N PHE A 85 9.47 -5.74 -1.93
CA PHE A 85 10.57 -6.66 -2.25
C PHE A 85 11.91 -5.94 -2.43
N HIS A 86 11.97 -4.62 -2.21
CA HIS A 86 13.13 -3.77 -2.53
C HIS A 86 13.70 -4.07 -3.91
N SER A 87 12.81 -4.32 -4.88
CA SER A 87 13.16 -4.77 -6.21
C SER A 87 13.12 -3.59 -7.17
N ASP A 88 14.30 -3.15 -7.62
CA ASP A 88 14.45 -2.24 -8.76
C ASP A 88 14.10 -2.94 -10.09
N SER A 89 13.99 -4.28 -10.07
CA SER A 89 13.71 -5.11 -11.23
C SER A 89 12.21 -5.10 -11.55
N ASN A 90 11.89 -4.73 -12.79
CA ASN A 90 10.57 -4.81 -13.40
C ASN A 90 10.02 -6.25 -13.58
N GLU A 91 10.66 -7.28 -13.01
CA GLU A 91 10.21 -8.67 -13.13
C GLU A 91 9.34 -9.15 -11.96
N ILE A 92 8.29 -8.41 -11.63
CA ILE A 92 7.15 -9.05 -10.94
C ILE A 92 6.36 -9.77 -12.04
N ARG A 93 6.69 -11.05 -12.27
CA ARG A 93 6.00 -11.89 -13.25
C ARG A 93 4.49 -11.86 -12.97
N LYS A 94 3.73 -11.28 -13.90
CA LYS A 94 2.26 -11.35 -13.87
C LYS A 94 1.86 -12.83 -13.94
N PRO A 95 0.93 -13.29 -13.08
CA PRO A 95 0.43 -14.66 -13.19
C PRO A 95 -0.20 -14.83 -14.58
N HIS A 96 0.32 -15.81 -15.33
CA HIS A 96 -0.31 -16.27 -16.56
C HIS A 96 -1.69 -16.84 -16.21
N THR A 97 -2.75 -16.11 -16.50
CA THR A 97 -4.09 -16.68 -16.59
C THR A 97 -4.19 -17.47 -17.88
N SER A 98 -3.73 -18.72 -17.86
CA SER A 98 -4.12 -19.71 -18.86
C SER A 98 -5.59 -20.05 -18.64
N ARG A 99 -6.46 -19.57 -19.55
CA ARG A 99 -7.79 -20.13 -19.74
C ARG A 99 -7.60 -21.59 -20.16
N ILE A 100 -7.86 -22.52 -19.24
CA ILE A 100 -8.10 -23.92 -19.59
C ILE A 100 -9.54 -23.96 -20.11
N CYS A 101 -9.70 -23.90 -21.43
CA CYS A 101 -10.90 -24.42 -22.07
C CYS A 101 -10.80 -25.94 -22.03
N LYS A 102 -11.73 -26.60 -21.33
CA LYS A 102 -12.10 -27.98 -21.59
C LYS A 102 -13.29 -27.99 -22.53
#